data_AF-A0A531KWQ6-F1
#
_entry.id   AF-A0A531KWQ6-F1
#
_cell.length_a   1.000
_cell.length_b   1.000
_cell.length_c   1.000
_cell.angle_alpha   90.00
_cell.angle_beta   90.00
_cell.angle_gamma   90.00
#
_symmetry.space_group_name_H-M   'P 1'
#
loop_
_entity.id
_entity.type
_entity.pdbx_description
1 polymer ?
#
loop_
_entity_poly.entity_id
_entity_poly.type
_entity_poly.pdbx_seq_one_letter_code
_entity_poly.pdbx_strand_id
1 'polypeptide(L)'
;FTECSEIRLKNTLEVALVLDNSGSMNDLGSGTGEKRIDLLKTAAKQLVDTLALQAQQMKQVSKPVQFSLVPFAASVNVGPTHDLDSWMDQDGISPIQHEDFDWTKMTAADNPDKYAEKLNGVWYKRGTGWGDTEDQPLTRFSLFADMTVESGREEVPNSRQYICDEYRRNGTCRTGHWTTPEYIYTTSRYASWQGCVEARPYPYNNDDTTPSTATPATLFVPMFAPDEAGTLWLDFNRDGANDVTYLSYGYGNNWWADWPYYTDSPTASQRQSDMRKYFLVKPYGSKSAASGDGPNSSCTTNPIT
;
A
#
# COMPACT_ATOMS: atom_id res chain seq x y z
N PHE A 1 -27.61 -46.35 45.93
CA PHE A 1 -27.91 -45.10 45.20
C PHE A 1 -26.60 -44.45 44.85
N THR A 2 -26.21 -44.52 43.58
CA THR A 2 -25.03 -43.82 43.08
C THR A 2 -25.54 -42.46 42.61
N GLU A 3 -25.36 -41.43 43.42
CA GLU A 3 -25.62 -40.06 42.95
C GLU A 3 -24.47 -39.64 42.04
N CYS A 4 -24.78 -39.39 40.77
CA CYS A 4 -23.92 -38.63 39.88
C CYS A 4 -24.45 -37.19 39.85
N SER A 5 -23.66 -36.25 40.35
CA SER A 5 -23.86 -34.83 40.06
C SER A 5 -23.11 -34.49 38.78
N GLU A 6 -23.83 -34.00 37.78
CA GLU A 6 -23.24 -33.43 36.57
C GLU A 6 -23.23 -31.90 36.73
N ILE A 7 -22.05 -31.34 37.00
CA ILE A 7 -21.87 -29.88 37.02
C ILE A 7 -21.52 -29.46 35.59
N ARG A 8 -22.46 -28.84 34.88
CA ARG A 8 -22.19 -28.18 33.60
C ARG A 8 -21.32 -26.95 33.84
N LEU A 9 -20.01 -27.11 33.73
CA LEU A 9 -19.04 -26.04 33.86
C LEU A 9 -19.01 -25.18 32.58
N LYS A 10 -19.53 -23.95 32.71
CA LYS A 10 -18.96 -22.68 32.19
C LYS A 10 -19.22 -22.29 30.72
N ASN A 11 -20.24 -21.44 30.52
CA ASN A 11 -20.31 -20.58 29.33
C ASN A 11 -19.37 -19.39 29.56
N THR A 12 -18.11 -19.50 29.16
CA THR A 12 -17.26 -18.32 28.92
C THR A 12 -17.77 -17.61 27.67
N LEU A 13 -17.74 -16.29 27.66
CA LEU A 13 -18.15 -15.48 26.51
C LEU A 13 -16.95 -14.73 25.94
N GLU A 14 -16.72 -14.85 24.64
CA GLU A 14 -15.73 -14.06 23.90
C GLU A 14 -16.46 -13.11 22.97
N VAL A 15 -16.13 -11.82 23.05
CA VAL A 15 -16.79 -10.76 22.27
C VAL A 15 -15.73 -9.96 21.51
N ALA A 16 -15.80 -9.98 20.19
CA ALA A 16 -15.02 -9.08 19.34
C ALA A 16 -15.84 -7.83 19.00
N LEU A 17 -15.33 -6.66 19.37
CA LEU A 17 -15.91 -5.37 19.00
C LEU A 17 -15.23 -4.87 17.72
N VAL A 18 -15.90 -5.01 16.59
CA VAL A 18 -15.43 -4.50 15.29
C VAL A 18 -16.03 -3.12 15.05
N LEU A 19 -15.23 -2.07 15.22
CA LEU A 19 -15.71 -0.69 15.36
C LEU A 19 -15.20 0.21 14.22
N ASP A 20 -16.11 0.82 13.48
CA ASP A 20 -15.81 1.79 12.41
C ASP A 20 -15.18 3.05 13.01
N ASN A 21 -14.03 3.45 12.48
CA ASN A 21 -13.34 4.70 12.81
C ASN A 21 -13.00 5.55 11.56
N SER A 22 -13.71 5.31 10.45
CA SER A 22 -13.60 6.07 9.20
C SER A 22 -13.84 7.57 9.41
N GLY A 23 -13.43 8.39 8.45
CA GLY A 23 -13.57 9.86 8.52
C GLY A 23 -15.00 10.32 8.81
N SER A 24 -16.02 9.59 8.33
CA SER A 24 -17.43 9.89 8.58
C SER A 24 -17.85 9.77 10.06
N MET A 25 -17.05 9.09 10.88
CA MET A 25 -17.28 8.98 12.33
C MET A 25 -16.97 10.28 13.07
N ASN A 26 -16.30 11.24 12.42
CA ASN A 26 -16.09 12.59 12.93
C ASN A 26 -17.34 13.48 12.76
N ASP A 27 -18.33 13.05 11.97
CA ASP A 27 -19.58 13.77 11.79
C ASP A 27 -20.47 13.70 13.04
N LEU A 28 -21.41 14.63 13.15
CA LEU A 28 -22.39 14.64 14.24
C LEU A 28 -23.39 13.49 14.10
N GLY A 29 -23.73 12.88 15.24
CA GLY A 29 -24.84 11.96 15.38
C GLY A 29 -26.17 12.67 15.21
N SER A 30 -27.12 12.00 14.57
CA SER A 30 -28.45 12.55 14.34
C SER A 30 -29.14 12.86 15.68
N GLY A 31 -29.45 14.14 15.90
CA GLY A 31 -30.21 14.60 17.07
C GLY A 31 -29.43 14.64 18.39
N THR A 32 -28.12 14.34 18.41
CA THR A 32 -27.32 14.35 19.65
C THR A 32 -26.45 15.60 19.79
N GLY A 33 -25.99 16.19 18.67
CA GLY A 33 -24.98 17.26 18.69
C GLY A 33 -23.57 16.78 19.06
N GLU A 34 -23.37 15.47 19.25
CA GLU A 34 -22.09 14.83 19.55
C GLU A 34 -21.55 14.10 18.33
N LYS A 35 -20.23 13.91 18.25
CA LYS A 35 -19.63 13.13 17.16
C LYS A 35 -20.02 11.66 17.26
N ARG A 36 -20.25 11.01 16.11
CA ARG A 36 -20.57 9.57 16.04
C ARG A 36 -19.53 8.71 16.75
N ILE A 37 -18.25 9.05 16.62
CA ILE A 37 -17.16 8.31 17.29
C ILE A 37 -17.23 8.39 18.82
N ASP A 38 -17.70 9.51 19.38
CA ASP A 38 -17.80 9.69 20.84
C ASP A 38 -19.01 8.92 21.39
N LEU A 39 -20.12 8.90 20.64
CA LEU A 39 -21.28 8.04 20.92
C LEU A 39 -20.90 6.56 20.87
N LEU A 40 -20.17 6.12 19.84
CA LEU A 40 -19.73 4.74 19.68
C LEU A 40 -18.84 4.30 20.85
N LYS A 41 -17.87 5.13 21.23
CA LYS A 41 -17.01 4.89 22.40
C LYS A 41 -17.83 4.76 23.69
N THR A 42 -18.85 5.60 23.86
CA THR A 42 -19.71 5.58 25.05
C THR A 42 -20.54 4.29 25.09
N ALA A 43 -21.19 3.92 24.00
CA ALA A 43 -21.98 2.69 23.92
C ALA A 43 -21.11 1.43 24.09
N ALA A 44 -19.93 1.39 23.48
CA ALA A 44 -18.99 0.27 23.62
C ALA A 44 -18.52 0.10 25.07
N LYS A 45 -18.18 1.20 25.76
CA LYS A 45 -17.83 1.17 27.19
C LYS A 45 -18.99 0.64 28.04
N GLN A 46 -20.20 1.14 27.81
CA GLN A 46 -21.38 0.67 28.54
C GLN A 46 -21.64 -0.83 28.34
N LEU A 47 -21.45 -1.35 27.12
CA LEU A 47 -21.56 -2.78 26.83
C LEU A 47 -20.52 -3.59 27.59
N VAL A 48 -19.24 -3.18 27.52
CA VAL A 48 -18.14 -3.83 28.22
C VAL A 48 -18.38 -3.83 29.73
N ASP A 49 -18.77 -2.69 30.31
CA ASP A 49 -19.03 -2.55 31.74
C ASP A 49 -20.19 -3.45 32.18
N THR A 50 -21.27 -3.50 31.40
CA THR A 50 -22.46 -4.33 31.70
C THR A 50 -22.11 -5.81 31.74
N LEU A 51 -21.40 -6.29 30.73
CA LEU A 51 -20.99 -7.69 30.63
C LEU A 51 -19.91 -8.05 31.68
N ALA A 52 -18.98 -7.13 31.96
CA ALA A 52 -17.98 -7.32 33.01
C ALA A 52 -18.62 -7.45 34.41
N LEU A 53 -19.66 -6.67 34.71
CA LEU A 53 -20.41 -6.79 35.97
C LEU A 53 -21.12 -8.14 36.10
N GLN A 54 -21.71 -8.66 35.03
CA GLN A 54 -22.29 -10.01 35.01
C GLN A 54 -21.20 -11.08 35.20
N ALA A 55 -20.04 -10.90 34.58
CA ALA A 55 -18.90 -11.79 34.67
C ALA A 55 -18.40 -11.96 36.12
N GLN A 56 -18.40 -10.88 36.92
CA GLN A 56 -18.00 -10.90 38.34
C GLN A 56 -18.89 -11.79 39.22
N GLN A 57 -20.14 -12.04 38.81
CA GLN A 57 -21.05 -12.93 39.53
C GLN A 57 -20.68 -14.42 39.34
N MET A 58 -19.88 -14.74 38.32
CA MET A 58 -19.46 -16.10 37.96
C MET A 58 -18.16 -16.52 38.69
N LYS A 59 -18.24 -16.70 40.01
CA LYS A 59 -17.08 -16.96 40.90
C LYS A 59 -16.29 -18.23 40.63
N GLN A 60 -16.85 -19.19 39.89
CA GLN A 60 -16.18 -20.45 39.62
C GLN A 60 -15.47 -20.46 38.26
N VAL A 61 -15.60 -19.43 37.42
CA VAL A 61 -15.18 -19.40 36.01
C VAL A 61 -13.93 -18.54 35.86
N SER A 62 -12.87 -19.10 35.25
CA SER A 62 -11.70 -18.30 34.86
C SER A 62 -12.04 -17.57 33.57
N LYS A 63 -11.74 -16.26 33.50
CA LYS A 63 -12.05 -15.37 32.36
C LYS A 63 -13.49 -15.55 31.84
N PRO A 64 -14.51 -15.29 32.68
CA PRO A 64 -15.90 -15.51 32.30
C PRO A 64 -16.35 -14.73 31.06
N VAL A 65 -15.76 -13.55 30.84
CA VAL A 65 -15.96 -12.75 29.63
C VAL A 65 -14.60 -12.21 29.17
N GLN A 66 -14.33 -12.30 27.87
CA GLN A 66 -13.16 -11.73 27.22
C GLN A 66 -13.61 -10.82 26.07
N PHE A 67 -12.90 -9.70 25.90
CA PHE A 67 -13.14 -8.75 24.82
C PHE A 67 -11.90 -8.63 23.94
N SER A 68 -12.13 -8.48 22.64
CA SER A 68 -11.16 -7.93 21.70
C SER A 68 -11.74 -6.68 21.04
N LEU A 69 -10.87 -5.79 20.57
CA LEU A 69 -11.24 -4.57 19.88
C LEU A 69 -10.53 -4.53 18.53
N VAL A 70 -11.31 -4.38 17.46
CA VAL A 70 -10.83 -4.29 16.09
C VAL A 70 -11.32 -2.98 15.49
N PRO A 71 -10.54 -1.89 15.58
CA PRO A 71 -10.86 -0.67 14.86
C PRO A 71 -10.63 -0.89 13.37
N PHE A 72 -11.55 -0.44 12.53
CA PHE A 72 -11.42 -0.53 11.07
C PHE A 72 -11.90 0.74 10.38
N ALA A 73 -11.31 1.03 9.23
CA ALA A 73 -11.79 2.04 8.29
C ALA A 73 -12.14 1.37 6.96
N ALA A 74 -11.30 1.53 5.93
CA ALA A 74 -11.40 0.69 4.73
C ALA A 74 -10.84 -0.73 4.97
N SER A 75 -9.89 -0.86 5.91
CA SER A 75 -9.16 -2.09 6.21
C SER A 75 -8.85 -2.20 7.72
N VAL A 76 -8.36 -3.36 8.13
CA VAL A 76 -7.87 -3.63 9.48
C VAL A 76 -6.35 -3.55 9.48
N ASN A 77 -5.79 -2.82 10.45
CA ASN A 77 -4.35 -2.73 10.65
C ASN A 77 -3.89 -3.80 11.66
N VAL A 78 -3.06 -4.74 11.21
CA VAL A 78 -2.41 -5.77 12.06
C VAL A 78 -1.05 -5.33 12.59
N GLY A 79 -0.50 -4.25 12.05
CA GLY A 79 0.83 -3.76 12.36
C GLY A 79 1.88 -4.16 11.32
N PRO A 80 2.87 -3.29 11.05
CA PRO A 80 3.86 -3.51 9.99
C PRO A 80 4.85 -4.64 10.29
N THR A 81 4.92 -5.14 11.53
CA THR A 81 5.82 -6.22 11.95
C THR A 81 5.31 -7.63 11.61
N HIS A 82 4.10 -7.73 11.07
CA HIS A 82 3.47 -8.99 10.66
C HIS A 82 3.67 -9.29 9.17
N ASP A 83 4.63 -8.62 8.53
CA ASP A 83 4.93 -8.73 7.10
C ASP A 83 5.52 -10.09 6.72
N LEU A 84 6.04 -10.85 7.68
CA LEU A 84 6.61 -12.19 7.49
C LEU A 84 5.75 -13.32 8.09
N ASP A 85 4.57 -12.98 8.60
CA ASP A 85 3.71 -13.98 9.22
C ASP A 85 3.18 -14.97 8.18
N SER A 86 3.15 -16.26 8.54
CA SER A 86 2.75 -17.35 7.63
C SER A 86 1.29 -17.30 7.15
N TRP A 87 0.46 -16.45 7.76
CA TRP A 87 -0.93 -16.24 7.37
C TRP A 87 -1.09 -15.15 6.28
N MET A 88 0.00 -14.46 5.92
CA MET A 88 0.08 -13.51 4.82
C MET A 88 0.49 -14.21 3.50
N ASP A 89 0.04 -13.68 2.37
CA ASP A 89 0.42 -14.15 1.04
C ASP A 89 1.82 -13.63 0.63
N GLN A 90 2.83 -14.41 1.00
CA GLN A 90 4.25 -14.15 0.67
C GLN A 90 4.61 -14.53 -0.77
N ASP A 91 3.86 -15.46 -1.37
CA ASP A 91 4.21 -16.09 -2.64
C ASP A 91 3.38 -15.55 -3.82
N GLY A 92 2.41 -14.67 -3.54
CA GLY A 92 1.53 -14.09 -4.54
C GLY A 92 0.56 -15.08 -5.16
N ILE A 93 0.13 -16.07 -4.36
CA ILE A 93 -0.74 -17.18 -4.76
C ILE A 93 -2.22 -16.92 -4.46
N SER A 94 -2.53 -15.91 -3.63
CA SER A 94 -3.92 -15.52 -3.35
C SER A 94 -4.60 -15.02 -4.63
N PRO A 95 -5.86 -15.37 -4.88
CA PRO A 95 -6.57 -14.91 -6.07
C PRO A 95 -6.74 -13.39 -6.14
N ILE A 96 -6.68 -12.69 -4.99
CA ILE A 96 -6.83 -11.23 -4.92
C ILE A 96 -5.49 -10.48 -4.98
N GLN A 97 -4.36 -11.19 -5.00
CA GLN A 97 -3.02 -10.59 -4.95
C GLN A 97 -2.78 -9.57 -6.08
N HIS A 98 -3.32 -9.89 -7.26
CA HIS A 98 -3.09 -9.17 -8.51
C HIS A 98 -4.33 -8.43 -9.01
N GLU A 99 -5.34 -8.24 -8.16
CA GLU A 99 -6.47 -7.37 -8.48
C GLU A 99 -5.96 -5.98 -8.85
N ASP A 100 -6.54 -5.41 -9.91
CA ASP A 100 -6.17 -4.13 -10.52
C ASP A 100 -4.76 -4.04 -11.13
N PHE A 101 -4.03 -5.17 -11.28
CA PHE A 101 -2.68 -5.19 -11.84
C PHE A 101 -2.62 -5.91 -13.20
N ASP A 102 -2.21 -5.19 -14.24
CA ASP A 102 -1.92 -5.72 -15.57
C ASP A 102 -0.41 -5.95 -15.77
N TRP A 103 0.05 -7.11 -15.31
CA TRP A 103 1.42 -7.58 -15.52
C TRP A 103 1.73 -7.94 -16.97
N THR A 104 0.71 -8.12 -17.82
CA THR A 104 0.92 -8.53 -19.22
C THR A 104 1.59 -7.45 -20.06
N LYS A 105 1.63 -6.21 -19.55
CA LYS A 105 2.37 -5.08 -20.14
C LYS A 105 3.88 -5.16 -19.92
N MET A 106 4.35 -5.96 -18.97
CA MET A 106 5.77 -6.12 -18.67
C MET A 106 6.34 -7.33 -19.42
N THR A 107 6.60 -7.18 -20.73
CA THR A 107 7.04 -8.27 -21.58
C THR A 107 8.56 -8.29 -21.79
N ALA A 108 9.13 -9.47 -22.02
CA ALA A 108 10.55 -9.61 -22.40
C ALA A 108 10.88 -8.94 -23.75
N ALA A 109 9.88 -8.73 -24.61
CA ALA A 109 10.06 -8.03 -25.88
C ALA A 109 10.26 -6.53 -25.68
N ASP A 110 9.56 -5.93 -24.71
CA ASP A 110 9.68 -4.51 -24.37
C ASP A 110 10.92 -4.25 -23.50
N ASN A 111 11.20 -5.15 -22.55
CA ASN A 111 12.38 -5.07 -21.70
C ASN A 111 12.89 -6.48 -21.33
N PRO A 112 13.90 -7.01 -22.02
CA PRO A 112 14.42 -8.36 -21.75
C PRO A 112 15.12 -8.46 -20.39
N ASP A 113 15.57 -7.34 -19.83
CA ASP A 113 16.28 -7.32 -18.55
C ASP A 113 15.32 -7.18 -17.36
N LYS A 114 14.07 -6.74 -17.56
CA LYS A 114 13.11 -6.53 -16.45
C LYS A 114 11.67 -6.73 -16.91
N TYR A 115 11.20 -7.97 -16.87
CA TYR A 115 9.84 -8.36 -17.28
C TYR A 115 9.15 -9.25 -16.23
N ALA A 116 7.84 -9.46 -16.41
CA ALA A 116 7.02 -10.34 -15.59
C ALA A 116 6.66 -11.60 -16.38
N GLU A 117 6.77 -12.77 -15.75
CA GLU A 117 6.38 -14.05 -16.34
C GLU A 117 5.42 -14.80 -15.42
N LYS A 118 4.34 -15.34 -15.97
CA LYS A 118 3.40 -16.17 -15.20
C LYS A 118 3.75 -17.65 -15.34
N LEU A 119 4.16 -18.30 -14.26
CA LEU A 119 4.39 -19.74 -14.19
C LEU A 119 3.52 -20.36 -13.11
N ASN A 120 2.78 -21.41 -13.45
CA ASN A 120 1.91 -22.15 -12.52
C ASN A 120 0.95 -21.25 -11.72
N GLY A 121 0.46 -20.17 -12.32
CA GLY A 121 -0.47 -19.23 -11.69
C GLY A 121 0.19 -18.06 -10.95
N VAL A 122 1.49 -18.11 -10.69
CA VAL A 122 2.26 -17.09 -9.98
C VAL A 122 3.03 -16.21 -10.96
N TRP A 123 3.04 -14.90 -10.72
CA TRP A 123 3.85 -13.95 -11.47
C TRP A 123 5.24 -13.85 -10.84
N TYR A 124 6.27 -13.88 -11.67
CA TYR A 124 7.67 -13.82 -11.25
C TYR A 124 8.42 -12.69 -11.92
N LYS A 125 9.41 -12.16 -11.19
CA LYS A 125 10.43 -11.23 -11.68
C LYS A 125 11.41 -11.98 -12.59
N ARG A 126 11.53 -11.57 -13.85
CA ARG A 126 12.48 -12.17 -14.81
C ARG A 126 13.40 -11.15 -15.46
N GLY A 127 14.66 -11.56 -15.64
CA GLY A 127 15.72 -10.75 -16.21
C GLY A 127 16.64 -10.14 -15.15
N THR A 128 17.88 -9.91 -15.54
CA THR A 128 18.96 -9.50 -14.63
C THR A 128 18.76 -8.10 -14.01
N GLY A 129 17.87 -7.28 -14.59
CA GLY A 129 17.49 -5.97 -14.08
C GLY A 129 16.68 -5.99 -12.78
N TRP A 130 16.26 -7.17 -12.31
CA TRP A 130 15.70 -7.34 -10.95
C TRP A 130 16.78 -7.54 -9.87
N GLY A 131 18.05 -7.69 -10.26
CA GLY A 131 19.18 -7.89 -9.35
C GLY A 131 18.98 -9.10 -8.45
N ASP A 132 19.24 -8.94 -7.16
CA ASP A 132 19.14 -10.02 -6.16
C ASP A 132 17.70 -10.56 -5.98
N THR A 133 16.70 -9.88 -6.52
CA THR A 133 15.30 -10.33 -6.49
C THR A 133 14.83 -10.99 -7.79
N GLU A 134 15.74 -11.24 -8.73
CA GLU A 134 15.44 -12.08 -9.89
C GLU A 134 14.87 -13.44 -9.44
N ASP A 135 13.90 -13.93 -10.21
CA ASP A 135 13.15 -15.14 -9.96
C ASP A 135 12.26 -15.18 -8.72
N GLN A 136 12.19 -14.09 -7.95
CA GLN A 136 11.25 -13.99 -6.84
C GLN A 136 9.83 -13.69 -7.33
N PRO A 137 8.79 -14.11 -6.59
CA PRO A 137 7.41 -13.77 -6.91
C PRO A 137 7.17 -12.26 -6.93
N LEU A 138 6.37 -11.82 -7.88
CA LEU A 138 5.75 -10.50 -7.87
C LEU A 138 4.58 -10.54 -6.89
N THR A 139 4.67 -9.73 -5.85
CA THR A 139 3.68 -9.59 -4.79
C THR A 139 3.45 -8.12 -4.46
N ARG A 140 2.36 -7.83 -3.75
CA ARG A 140 2.15 -6.48 -3.20
C ARG A 140 3.26 -6.06 -2.23
N PHE A 141 3.83 -7.00 -1.47
CA PHE A 141 5.05 -6.74 -0.68
C PHE A 141 6.26 -6.41 -1.56
N SER A 142 6.45 -7.14 -2.66
CA SER A 142 7.53 -6.83 -3.60
C SER A 142 7.36 -5.45 -4.23
N LEU A 143 6.12 -4.99 -4.48
CA LEU A 143 5.85 -3.63 -4.95
C LEU A 143 6.32 -2.59 -3.93
N PHE A 144 5.98 -2.73 -2.65
CA PHE A 144 6.52 -1.85 -1.61
C PHE A 144 8.06 -1.86 -1.56
N ALA A 145 8.69 -3.00 -1.82
CA ALA A 145 10.15 -3.14 -1.82
C ALA A 145 10.83 -2.51 -3.06
N ASP A 146 10.19 -2.59 -4.23
CA ASP A 146 10.79 -2.25 -5.53
C ASP A 146 10.45 -0.84 -6.02
N MET A 147 9.37 -0.25 -5.51
CA MET A 147 8.99 1.12 -5.85
C MET A 147 9.99 2.09 -5.24
N THR A 148 10.66 2.88 -6.09
CA THR A 148 11.76 3.76 -5.67
C THR A 148 11.52 5.22 -5.99
N VAL A 149 12.12 6.08 -5.17
CA VAL A 149 12.15 7.53 -5.31
C VAL A 149 13.58 8.01 -5.18
N GLU A 150 13.90 9.11 -5.84
CA GLU A 150 15.15 9.81 -5.62
C GLU A 150 15.11 10.58 -4.30
N SER A 151 15.80 10.03 -3.32
CA SER A 151 15.84 10.53 -1.94
C SER A 151 16.90 11.60 -1.73
N GLY A 152 17.93 11.63 -2.57
CA GLY A 152 19.07 12.52 -2.45
C GLY A 152 19.71 12.80 -3.80
N ARG A 153 20.50 13.87 -3.85
CA ARG A 153 21.41 14.16 -4.96
C ARG A 153 22.67 14.84 -4.46
N GLU A 154 23.78 14.56 -5.11
CA GLU A 154 25.07 15.20 -4.91
C GLU A 154 25.53 15.85 -6.21
N GLU A 155 25.97 17.11 -6.14
CA GLU A 155 26.50 17.83 -7.31
C GLU A 155 27.86 17.26 -7.70
N VAL A 156 28.05 16.90 -8.97
CA VAL A 156 29.35 16.47 -9.49
C VAL A 156 30.29 17.68 -9.51
N PRO A 157 31.42 17.63 -8.78
CA PRO A 157 32.35 18.75 -8.74
C PRO A 157 32.84 19.16 -10.14
N ASN A 158 32.85 20.46 -10.41
CA ASN A 158 33.33 21.05 -11.67
C ASN A 158 32.57 20.62 -12.94
N SER A 159 31.32 20.17 -12.81
CA SER A 159 30.46 19.83 -13.96
C SER A 159 29.84 21.05 -14.65
N ARG A 160 29.83 22.22 -14.00
CA ARG A 160 29.30 23.46 -14.58
C ARG A 160 30.27 24.04 -15.60
N GLN A 161 29.76 24.32 -16.79
CA GLN A 161 30.51 24.93 -17.89
C GLN A 161 29.92 26.29 -18.24
N TYR A 162 30.77 27.28 -18.56
CA TYR A 162 30.30 28.56 -19.09
C TYR A 162 30.31 28.49 -20.62
N ILE A 163 29.11 28.51 -21.22
CA ILE A 163 28.92 28.49 -22.66
C ILE A 163 28.74 29.93 -23.13
N CYS A 164 29.46 30.30 -24.18
CA CYS A 164 29.31 31.61 -24.78
C CYS A 164 28.24 31.59 -25.89
N ASP A 165 27.26 32.47 -25.77
CA ASP A 165 26.15 32.59 -26.72
C ASP A 165 26.47 33.59 -27.85
N GLU A 166 27.17 34.67 -27.53
CA GLU A 166 27.63 35.65 -28.51
C GLU A 166 29.11 35.98 -28.35
N TYR A 167 29.84 35.98 -29.47
CA TYR A 167 31.24 36.36 -29.51
C TYR A 167 31.42 37.78 -30.08
N ARG A 168 32.33 38.55 -29.48
CA ARG A 168 32.79 39.81 -30.07
C ARG A 168 33.66 39.53 -31.30
N ARG A 169 33.85 40.54 -32.16
CA ARG A 169 34.75 40.45 -33.33
C ARG A 169 36.20 40.06 -32.98
N ASN A 170 36.64 40.26 -31.75
CA ASN A 170 37.96 39.85 -31.26
C ASN A 170 37.99 38.43 -30.65
N GLY A 171 36.93 37.64 -30.81
CA GLY A 171 36.82 36.27 -30.30
C GLY A 171 36.54 36.17 -28.79
N THR A 172 36.44 37.28 -28.05
CA THR A 172 36.09 37.24 -26.63
C THR A 172 34.59 37.06 -26.44
N CYS A 173 34.21 36.30 -25.41
CA CYS A 173 32.80 36.10 -25.10
C CYS A 173 32.12 37.42 -24.71
N ARG A 174 31.02 37.76 -25.37
CA ARG A 174 30.23 38.96 -25.10
C ARG A 174 29.15 38.68 -24.08
N THR A 175 28.36 37.64 -24.33
CA THR A 175 27.29 37.15 -23.46
C THR A 175 27.33 35.62 -23.49
N GLY A 176 27.02 35.01 -22.37
CA GLY A 176 27.04 33.56 -22.19
C GLY A 176 26.31 33.20 -20.90
N HIS A 177 26.09 31.90 -20.71
CA HIS A 177 25.41 31.35 -19.56
C HIS A 177 26.19 30.18 -18.97
N TRP A 178 25.91 29.89 -17.69
CA TRP A 178 26.41 28.68 -17.05
C TRP A 178 25.44 27.53 -17.30
N THR A 179 25.97 26.35 -17.59
CA THR A 179 25.18 25.12 -17.62
C THR A 179 24.71 24.74 -16.22
N THR A 180 23.64 23.97 -16.18
CA THR A 180 23.24 23.23 -14.98
C THR A 180 24.35 22.23 -14.62
N PRO A 181 24.73 22.10 -13.35
CA PRO A 181 25.65 21.05 -12.94
C PRO A 181 25.04 19.67 -13.14
N GLU A 182 25.90 18.69 -13.30
CA GLU A 182 25.55 17.28 -13.27
C GLU A 182 25.33 16.83 -11.81
N TYR A 183 24.38 15.92 -11.59
CA TYR A 183 24.03 15.40 -10.27
C TYR A 183 24.08 13.88 -10.27
N ILE A 184 24.64 13.30 -9.20
CA ILE A 184 24.52 11.87 -8.88
C ILE A 184 23.36 11.71 -7.90
N TYR A 185 22.40 10.87 -8.23
CA TYR A 185 21.19 10.68 -7.43
C TYR A 185 21.25 9.39 -6.61
N THR A 186 20.66 9.43 -5.42
CA THR A 186 20.49 8.25 -4.56
C THR A 186 19.02 7.88 -4.47
N THR A 187 18.72 6.61 -4.73
CA THR A 187 17.35 6.09 -4.67
C THR A 187 17.07 5.40 -3.34
N SER A 188 15.85 5.57 -2.82
CA SER A 188 15.32 4.82 -1.67
C SER A 188 13.96 4.23 -2.01
N ARG A 189 13.44 3.34 -1.15
CA ARG A 189 12.05 2.90 -1.22
C ARG A 189 11.11 4.09 -1.10
N TYR A 190 10.02 4.08 -1.89
CA TYR A 190 9.02 5.13 -1.88
C TYR A 190 8.12 5.07 -0.64
N ALA A 191 7.68 3.87 -0.27
CA ALA A 191 6.81 3.63 0.87
C ALA A 191 7.10 2.25 1.48
N SER A 192 6.77 2.09 2.76
CA SER A 192 6.72 0.79 3.44
C SER A 192 5.27 0.44 3.74
N TRP A 193 4.95 -0.84 3.80
CA TRP A 193 3.65 -1.33 4.25
C TRP A 193 3.37 -0.90 5.70
N GLN A 194 2.18 -0.35 5.96
CA GLN A 194 1.82 0.22 7.27
C GLN A 194 1.03 -0.75 8.17
N GLY A 195 0.84 -1.99 7.74
CA GLY A 195 0.21 -3.04 8.53
C GLY A 195 -1.23 -3.39 8.14
N CYS A 196 -1.83 -2.74 7.14
CA CYS A 196 -3.21 -3.05 6.75
C CYS A 196 -3.32 -4.23 5.79
N VAL A 197 -4.38 -5.03 5.94
CA VAL A 197 -4.65 -6.20 5.10
C VAL A 197 -5.97 -6.05 4.34
N GLU A 198 -6.04 -6.68 3.18
CA GLU A 198 -7.29 -6.84 2.43
C GLU A 198 -8.21 -7.84 3.09
N ALA A 199 -9.51 -7.66 2.87
CA ALA A 199 -10.48 -8.70 3.14
C ALA A 199 -10.20 -9.92 2.25
N ARG A 200 -10.27 -11.12 2.82
CA ARG A 200 -10.15 -12.37 2.06
C ARG A 200 -11.30 -12.47 1.04
N PRO A 201 -11.12 -13.17 -0.08
CA PRO A 201 -12.19 -13.42 -1.05
C PRO A 201 -13.32 -14.27 -0.45
N TYR A 202 -14.52 -14.13 -1.01
CA TYR A 202 -15.63 -15.06 -0.74
C TYR A 202 -15.22 -16.50 -1.07
N PRO A 203 -15.57 -17.51 -0.24
CA PRO A 203 -16.43 -17.43 0.95
C PRO A 203 -15.71 -17.13 2.27
N TYR A 204 -14.39 -16.99 2.28
CA TYR A 204 -13.59 -16.86 3.52
C TYR A 204 -13.58 -15.45 4.12
N ASN A 205 -14.34 -14.53 3.51
CA ASN A 205 -14.43 -13.14 3.93
C ASN A 205 -15.23 -12.95 5.23
N ASN A 206 -15.99 -13.96 5.67
CA ASN A 206 -16.88 -13.87 6.83
C ASN A 206 -16.83 -15.10 7.77
N ASP A 207 -15.81 -15.95 7.65
CA ASP A 207 -15.60 -17.09 8.54
C ASP A 207 -14.20 -17.09 9.15
N ASP A 208 -13.95 -18.01 10.09
CA ASP A 208 -12.67 -18.13 10.80
C ASP A 208 -11.74 -19.20 10.19
N THR A 209 -11.87 -19.48 8.89
CA THR A 209 -11.04 -20.50 8.22
C THR A 209 -9.56 -20.17 8.39
N THR A 210 -8.75 -21.15 8.81
CA THR A 210 -7.32 -20.95 9.03
C THR A 210 -6.59 -20.64 7.71
N PRO A 211 -5.79 -19.55 7.65
CA PRO A 211 -4.94 -19.24 6.51
C PRO A 211 -3.99 -20.38 6.17
N SER A 212 -3.91 -20.76 4.90
CA SER A 212 -3.05 -21.84 4.42
C SER A 212 -2.69 -21.68 2.95
N THR A 213 -1.43 -21.92 2.61
CA THR A 213 -0.97 -21.96 1.21
C THR A 213 -1.61 -23.09 0.39
N ALA A 214 -2.13 -24.14 1.04
CA ALA A 214 -2.90 -25.19 0.37
C ALA A 214 -4.29 -24.71 -0.10
N THR A 215 -4.79 -23.61 0.45
CA THR A 215 -6.04 -22.96 0.04
C THR A 215 -5.78 -21.45 -0.07
N PRO A 216 -5.11 -20.98 -1.14
CA PRO A 216 -4.57 -19.62 -1.19
C PRO A 216 -5.58 -18.49 -0.92
N ALA A 217 -6.86 -18.71 -1.22
CA ALA A 217 -7.97 -17.82 -0.91
C ALA A 217 -8.19 -17.56 0.60
N THR A 218 -7.57 -18.33 1.50
CA THR A 218 -7.65 -18.12 2.96
C THR A 218 -6.52 -17.26 3.51
N LEU A 219 -5.50 -16.95 2.70
CA LEU A 219 -4.39 -16.06 3.08
C LEU A 219 -4.84 -14.60 3.07
N PHE A 220 -4.26 -13.81 3.97
CA PHE A 220 -4.40 -12.36 3.93
C PHE A 220 -3.40 -11.77 2.95
N VAL A 221 -3.82 -10.71 2.25
CA VAL A 221 -3.01 -9.99 1.28
C VAL A 221 -2.72 -8.61 1.86
N PRO A 222 -1.48 -8.07 1.77
CA PRO A 222 -1.24 -6.72 2.24
C PRO A 222 -2.06 -5.74 1.40
N MET A 223 -2.69 -4.80 2.09
CA MET A 223 -3.41 -3.73 1.44
C MET A 223 -2.44 -2.93 0.58
N PHE A 224 -2.82 -2.71 -0.69
CA PHE A 224 -2.10 -1.85 -1.61
C PHE A 224 -3.14 -1.09 -2.41
N ALA A 225 -3.26 0.21 -2.16
CA ALA A 225 -4.17 1.05 -2.92
C ALA A 225 -3.50 1.44 -4.25
N PRO A 226 -4.00 0.97 -5.41
CA PRO A 226 -3.41 1.31 -6.69
C PRO A 226 -3.40 2.83 -6.91
N ASP A 227 -2.40 3.30 -7.66
CA ASP A 227 -2.38 4.65 -8.19
C ASP A 227 -3.48 4.82 -9.25
N GLU A 228 -4.39 5.75 -8.98
CA GLU A 228 -5.48 6.09 -9.89
C GLU A 228 -4.99 6.91 -11.09
N ALA A 229 -5.67 6.78 -12.23
CA ALA A 229 -5.21 7.33 -13.49
C ALA A 229 -4.87 8.83 -13.44
N GLY A 230 -3.71 9.17 -13.99
CA GLY A 230 -3.22 10.52 -14.16
C GLY A 230 -1.70 10.59 -14.08
N THR A 231 -1.16 11.77 -14.34
CA THR A 231 0.29 11.97 -14.43
C THR A 231 0.71 13.15 -13.57
N LEU A 232 1.35 12.86 -12.43
CA LEU A 232 1.81 13.88 -11.48
C LEU A 232 3.21 14.45 -11.75
N TRP A 233 4.11 13.70 -12.40
CA TRP A 233 5.38 14.23 -12.88
C TRP A 233 5.53 13.98 -14.38
N LEU A 234 6.15 14.94 -15.07
CA LEU A 234 6.13 15.06 -16.52
C LEU A 234 7.47 14.79 -17.18
N ASP A 235 8.56 14.83 -16.42
CA ASP A 235 9.94 14.66 -16.87
C ASP A 235 10.53 13.42 -16.17
N PHE A 236 10.72 12.35 -16.93
CA PHE A 236 11.19 11.04 -16.49
C PHE A 236 12.69 10.87 -16.74
N ASN A 237 13.21 11.46 -17.84
CA ASN A 237 14.62 11.36 -18.22
C ASN A 237 15.50 12.48 -17.64
N ARG A 238 14.88 13.52 -17.05
CA ARG A 238 15.49 14.67 -16.37
C ARG A 238 16.30 15.56 -17.30
N ASP A 239 15.91 15.64 -18.56
CA ASP A 239 16.52 16.55 -19.53
C ASP A 239 15.94 17.98 -19.44
N GLY A 240 14.98 18.21 -18.53
CA GLY A 240 14.32 19.50 -18.33
C GLY A 240 13.20 19.77 -19.33
N ALA A 241 12.88 18.82 -20.20
CA ALA A 241 11.69 18.80 -21.03
C ALA A 241 10.68 17.80 -20.49
N ASN A 242 9.40 18.12 -20.64
CA ASN A 242 8.35 17.19 -20.28
C ASN A 242 8.28 16.09 -21.35
N ASP A 243 8.48 14.83 -20.96
CA ASP A 243 8.24 13.65 -21.79
C ASP A 243 6.74 13.46 -22.09
N VAL A 244 5.88 13.94 -21.18
CA VAL A 244 4.42 13.78 -21.26
C VAL A 244 3.67 15.05 -20.90
N THR A 245 2.43 15.15 -21.35
CA THR A 245 1.52 16.24 -20.97
C THR A 245 0.81 15.91 -19.66
N TYR A 246 0.57 16.93 -18.84
CA TYR A 246 -0.21 16.79 -17.62
C TYR A 246 -1.61 16.21 -17.91
N LEU A 247 -1.98 15.19 -17.14
CA LEU A 247 -3.27 14.51 -17.24
C LEU A 247 -3.82 14.27 -15.84
N SER A 248 -5.08 14.62 -15.62
CA SER A 248 -5.78 14.36 -14.37
C SER A 248 -7.23 14.01 -14.62
N TYR A 249 -7.71 13.00 -13.91
CA TYR A 249 -9.10 12.56 -13.92
C TYR A 249 -9.88 13.00 -12.66
N GLY A 250 -9.24 13.77 -11.76
CA GLY A 250 -9.87 14.22 -10.51
C GLY A 250 -10.04 13.13 -9.44
N TYR A 251 -9.37 11.99 -9.63
CA TYR A 251 -9.33 10.88 -8.68
C TYR A 251 -8.54 11.22 -7.41
N GLY A 252 -8.91 10.61 -6.28
CA GLY A 252 -8.44 10.99 -4.94
C GLY A 252 -7.10 10.38 -4.55
N ASN A 253 -6.77 9.21 -5.09
CA ASN A 253 -5.56 8.43 -4.84
C ASN A 253 -4.67 8.35 -6.09
N ASN A 254 -4.45 9.49 -6.75
CA ASN A 254 -3.38 9.64 -7.74
C ASN A 254 -2.13 10.15 -7.01
N TRP A 255 -1.08 9.34 -6.96
CA TRP A 255 0.14 9.56 -6.17
C TRP A 255 1.44 9.13 -6.92
N TRP A 256 1.26 8.51 -8.08
CA TRP A 256 2.29 8.09 -9.02
C TRP A 256 2.13 8.82 -10.37
N ALA A 257 2.87 8.40 -11.39
CA ALA A 257 2.62 8.83 -12.76
C ALA A 257 2.25 7.61 -13.61
N ASP A 258 1.31 7.78 -14.52
CA ASP A 258 1.05 6.82 -15.58
C ASP A 258 2.32 6.52 -16.42
N TRP A 259 2.34 5.36 -17.07
CA TRP A 259 3.38 5.02 -18.04
C TRP A 259 3.48 6.08 -19.16
N PRO A 260 4.69 6.61 -19.46
CA PRO A 260 4.81 7.72 -20.41
C PRO A 260 4.82 7.29 -21.87
N TYR A 261 5.24 6.06 -22.17
CA TYR A 261 5.51 5.61 -23.54
C TYR A 261 4.36 4.79 -24.14
N TYR A 262 3.12 5.25 -23.99
CA TYR A 262 1.99 4.64 -24.69
C TYR A 262 2.07 4.93 -26.19
N THR A 263 1.87 3.89 -27.00
CA THR A 263 1.73 4.02 -28.46
C THR A 263 0.28 4.22 -28.90
N ASP A 264 -0.65 4.01 -27.98
CA ASP A 264 -2.09 4.12 -28.13
C ASP A 264 -2.67 5.18 -27.17
N SER A 265 -4.00 5.34 -27.19
CA SER A 265 -4.73 6.21 -26.25
C SER A 265 -5.44 5.36 -25.20
N PRO A 266 -4.76 4.95 -24.12
CA PRO A 266 -5.34 4.06 -23.13
C PRO A 266 -6.43 4.76 -22.32
N THR A 267 -7.44 3.98 -21.93
CA THR A 267 -8.49 4.42 -21.00
C THR A 267 -7.92 4.62 -19.59
N ALA A 268 -8.68 5.30 -18.72
CA ALA A 268 -8.29 5.48 -17.31
C ALA A 268 -8.03 4.13 -16.60
N SER A 269 -8.86 3.11 -16.86
CA SER A 269 -8.68 1.77 -16.27
C SER A 269 -7.39 1.09 -16.76
N GLN A 270 -7.03 1.24 -18.03
CA GLN A 270 -5.78 0.71 -18.57
C GLN A 270 -4.56 1.43 -17.95
N ARG A 271 -4.65 2.73 -17.71
CA ARG A 271 -3.60 3.52 -17.05
C ARG A 271 -3.39 3.15 -15.59
N GLN A 272 -4.49 2.93 -14.87
CA GLN A 272 -4.46 2.52 -13.47
C GLN A 272 -3.81 1.14 -13.30
N SER A 273 -4.13 0.20 -14.19
CA SER A 273 -3.66 -1.18 -14.10
C SER A 273 -2.28 -1.45 -14.69
N ASP A 274 -1.72 -0.55 -15.52
CA ASP A 274 -0.43 -0.77 -16.16
C ASP A 274 0.73 -0.84 -15.14
N MET A 275 1.25 -2.04 -14.92
CA MET A 275 2.27 -2.27 -13.89
C MET A 275 3.64 -1.70 -14.21
N ARG A 276 3.93 -1.36 -15.47
CA ARG A 276 5.23 -0.77 -15.85
C ARG A 276 5.51 0.51 -15.09
N LYS A 277 4.45 1.28 -14.77
CA LYS A 277 4.57 2.59 -14.12
C LYS A 277 5.26 2.51 -12.76
N TYR A 278 4.98 1.46 -11.97
CA TYR A 278 5.51 1.32 -10.60
C TYR A 278 7.01 1.03 -10.54
N PHE A 279 7.63 0.68 -11.67
CA PHE A 279 9.08 0.44 -11.77
C PHE A 279 9.86 1.59 -12.38
N LEU A 280 9.20 2.74 -12.61
CA LEU A 280 9.84 4.02 -12.86
C LEU A 280 10.38 4.60 -11.55
N VAL A 281 11.45 5.38 -11.61
CA VAL A 281 12.01 6.06 -10.43
C VAL A 281 11.32 7.41 -10.28
N LYS A 282 10.65 7.63 -9.14
CA LYS A 282 10.00 8.92 -8.86
C LYS A 282 11.04 10.04 -8.71
N PRO A 283 10.96 11.16 -9.46
CA PRO A 283 12.02 12.17 -9.51
C PRO A 283 12.28 12.90 -8.18
N TYR A 284 13.52 13.40 -8.02
CA TYR A 284 13.94 14.16 -6.85
C TYR A 284 13.06 15.40 -6.60
N GLY A 285 12.75 15.65 -5.32
CA GLY A 285 11.88 16.77 -4.90
C GLY A 285 10.39 16.48 -5.01
N SER A 286 9.99 15.31 -5.54
CA SER A 286 8.61 14.85 -5.49
C SER A 286 8.18 14.50 -4.07
N LYS A 287 6.90 14.71 -3.73
CA LYS A 287 6.37 14.35 -2.39
C LYS A 287 6.41 12.83 -2.16
N SER A 288 7.01 12.43 -1.04
CA SER A 288 6.87 11.06 -0.48
C SER A 288 5.44 10.84 0.03
N ALA A 289 5.00 9.57 0.09
CA ALA A 289 3.72 9.23 0.71
C ALA A 289 3.80 9.47 2.23
N ALA A 290 2.80 10.15 2.80
CA ALA A 290 2.63 10.22 4.24
C ALA A 290 2.01 8.92 4.80
N SER A 291 1.80 8.89 6.13
CA SER A 291 1.03 7.80 6.75
C SER A 291 -0.40 7.79 6.21
N GLY A 292 -0.89 6.63 5.77
CA GLY A 292 -2.22 6.49 5.20
C GLY A 292 -2.41 7.07 3.80
N ASP A 293 -1.32 7.40 3.09
CA ASP A 293 -1.32 7.93 1.72
C ASP A 293 -0.69 6.95 0.72
N GLY A 294 -0.91 7.22 -0.57
CA GLY A 294 -0.30 6.49 -1.67
C GLY A 294 -0.70 5.01 -1.69
N PRO A 295 0.24 4.06 -1.73
CA PRO A 295 -0.10 2.64 -1.67
C PRO A 295 -0.69 2.23 -0.32
N ASN A 296 -0.54 3.05 0.73
CA ASN A 296 -1.19 2.84 2.04
C ASN A 296 -2.48 3.65 2.19
N SER A 297 -3.06 4.17 1.11
CA SER A 297 -4.31 4.95 1.17
C SER A 297 -5.39 4.22 1.97
N SER A 298 -5.96 4.90 2.96
CA SER A 298 -6.94 4.36 3.94
C SER A 298 -6.40 3.43 5.03
N CYS A 299 -5.09 3.16 5.09
CA CYS A 299 -4.45 2.52 6.25
C CYS A 299 -4.13 3.54 7.35
N THR A 300 -5.17 4.06 7.99
CA THR A 300 -5.05 5.17 8.96
C THR A 300 -5.31 4.74 10.41
N THR A 301 -5.71 3.49 10.63
CA THR A 301 -6.01 2.96 11.95
C THR A 301 -4.74 2.52 12.67
N ASN A 302 -4.75 2.56 14.00
CA ASN A 302 -3.68 1.96 14.78
C ASN A 302 -3.76 0.43 14.69
N PRO A 303 -2.62 -0.28 14.78
CA PRO A 303 -2.60 -1.74 14.83
C PRO A 303 -3.48 -2.31 15.95
N ILE A 304 -4.15 -3.42 15.69
CA ILE A 304 -4.75 -4.25 16.74
C ILE A 304 -3.65 -4.76 17.68
N THR A 305 -3.98 -4.84 18.97
CA THR A 305 -3.09 -5.26 20.07
C THR A 305 -3.66 -6.45 20.80
#